data_AF-A0A535AB95-F1
#
_entry.id   AF-A0A535AB95-F1
#
_cell.length_a   1.000
_cell.length_b   1.000
_cell.length_c   1.000
_cell.angle_alpha   90.00
_cell.angle_beta   90.00
_cell.angle_gamma   90.00
#
_symmetry.space_group_name_H-M   'P 1'
#
loop_
_entity.id
_entity.type
_entity.pdbx_description
1 polymer ?
#
loop_
_entity_poly.entity_id
_entity_poly.type
_entity_poly.pdbx_seq_one_letter_code
_entity_poly.pdbx_strand_id
1 'polypeptide(L)'
;MTQTVGTREWRRYGFGGPPEPWEHGAQRDLDRLATSYYLEIIELRGAALAAHLDEELWLRIEELSTTATRHKHEIDYTLRHWATPAERARLTDRLGSLMRISRRLHSVVHGSDDPEPQPEAA
;
A
#
# COMPACT_ATOMS: atom_id res chain seq x y z
N MET A 1 21.77 -15.74 45.29
CA MET A 1 21.56 -16.63 44.13
C MET A 1 21.15 -15.76 42.95
N THR A 2 22.12 -15.33 42.17
CA THR A 2 21.91 -14.54 40.95
C THR A 2 21.43 -15.50 39.86
N GLN A 3 20.14 -15.45 39.54
CA GLN A 3 19.62 -16.14 38.36
C GLN A 3 20.22 -15.48 37.12
N THR A 4 21.17 -16.16 36.52
CA THR A 4 21.62 -15.92 35.14
C THR A 4 20.43 -16.21 34.23
N VAL A 5 19.69 -15.15 33.86
CA VAL A 5 18.67 -15.21 32.80
C VAL A 5 19.40 -15.60 31.53
N GLY A 6 19.24 -16.87 31.16
CA GLY A 6 19.99 -17.51 30.11
C GLY A 6 19.87 -16.78 28.78
N THR A 7 21.03 -16.59 28.14
CA THR A 7 21.32 -16.15 26.78
C THR A 7 20.60 -17.03 25.73
N ARG A 8 19.26 -17.03 25.72
CA ARG A 8 18.41 -17.85 24.86
C ARG A 8 17.69 -17.05 23.77
N GLU A 9 17.95 -15.75 23.68
CA GLU A 9 17.03 -14.78 23.07
C GLU A 9 17.35 -14.27 21.66
N TRP A 10 18.29 -14.83 20.88
CA TRP A 10 18.61 -14.16 19.59
C TRP A 10 18.73 -15.06 18.36
N ARG A 11 18.70 -16.39 18.51
CA ARG A 11 18.72 -17.32 17.36
C ARG A 11 17.35 -17.53 16.68
N ARG A 12 16.30 -16.83 17.12
CA ARG A 12 14.90 -17.08 16.70
C ARG A 12 14.35 -16.08 15.69
N TYR A 13 15.07 -14.99 15.44
CA TYR A 13 14.67 -14.02 14.44
C TYR A 13 15.34 -14.42 13.12
N GLY A 14 14.53 -14.93 12.19
CA GLY A 14 14.96 -15.13 10.81
C GLY A 14 15.32 -13.79 10.13
N PHE A 15 15.44 -13.81 8.80
CA PHE A 15 15.81 -12.65 7.98
C PHE A 15 14.89 -11.44 8.29
N GLY A 16 15.36 -10.49 9.11
CA GLY A 16 14.59 -9.29 9.45
C GLY A 16 14.86 -8.64 10.81
N GLY A 17 15.56 -9.30 11.74
CA GLY A 17 15.82 -8.73 13.08
C GLY A 17 14.62 -8.87 14.03
N PRO A 18 14.75 -8.41 15.28
CA PRO A 18 13.65 -8.45 16.24
C PRO A 18 12.51 -7.52 15.80
N PRO A 19 11.23 -7.84 16.12
CA PRO A 19 10.13 -6.91 15.93
C PRO A 19 10.25 -5.76 16.92
N GLU A 20 10.09 -4.55 16.41
CA GLU A 20 10.17 -3.31 17.19
C GLU A 20 8.81 -2.61 17.24
N PRO A 21 8.50 -1.87 18.32
CA PRO A 21 7.28 -1.05 18.39
C PRO A 21 7.31 0.06 17.34
N TRP A 22 6.13 0.46 16.85
CA TRP A 22 6.03 1.62 15.96
C TRP A 22 6.50 2.89 16.66
N GLU A 23 7.17 3.76 15.91
CA GLU A 23 7.46 5.10 16.40
C GLU A 23 6.16 5.85 16.71
N HIS A 24 6.22 6.80 17.64
CA HIS A 24 5.04 7.52 18.08
C HIS A 24 4.35 8.21 16.90
N GLY A 25 3.06 7.94 16.69
CA GLY A 25 2.28 8.48 15.56
C GLY A 25 2.44 7.73 14.23
N ALA A 26 3.58 7.09 13.98
CA ALA A 26 3.87 6.45 12.68
C ALA A 26 2.85 5.39 12.28
N GLN A 27 2.40 4.56 13.22
CA GLN A 27 1.37 3.55 12.95
C GLN A 27 0.07 4.18 12.41
N ARG A 28 -0.35 5.30 13.00
CA ARG A 28 -1.58 6.01 12.63
C ARG A 28 -1.43 6.72 11.29
N ASP A 29 -0.27 7.32 11.03
CA ASP A 29 -0.01 8.03 9.79
C ASP A 29 0.07 7.06 8.60
N LEU A 30 0.70 5.90 8.79
CA LEU A 30 0.74 4.82 7.79
C LEU A 30 -0.64 4.24 7.53
N ASP A 31 -1.44 3.98 8.58
CA ASP A 31 -2.81 3.51 8.44
C ASP A 31 -3.68 4.51 7.68
N ARG A 32 -3.59 5.79 8.03
CA ARG A 32 -4.30 6.87 7.37
C ARG A 32 -3.94 6.92 5.89
N LEU A 33 -2.65 6.89 5.55
CA LEU A 33 -2.20 6.98 4.17
C LEU A 33 -2.61 5.75 3.34
N ALA A 34 -2.47 4.55 3.89
CA ALA A 34 -2.92 3.32 3.25
C ALA A 34 -4.44 3.32 3.01
N THR A 35 -5.20 3.80 3.98
CA THR A 35 -6.66 3.94 3.88
C THR A 35 -7.05 4.96 2.84
N SER A 36 -6.40 6.13 2.79
CA SER A 36 -6.66 7.14 1.76
C SER A 36 -6.48 6.59 0.34
N TYR A 37 -5.34 5.94 0.04
CA TYR A 37 -5.14 5.35 -1.29
C TYR A 37 -6.14 4.23 -1.59
N TYR A 38 -6.50 3.42 -0.59
CA TYR A 38 -7.44 2.33 -0.81
C TYR A 38 -8.86 2.81 -1.08
N LEU A 39 -9.31 3.87 -0.38
CA LEU A 39 -10.62 4.47 -0.64
C LEU A 39 -10.69 5.09 -2.04
N GLU A 40 -9.64 5.81 -2.45
CA GLU A 40 -9.54 6.37 -3.81
C GLU A 40 -9.65 5.27 -4.88
N ILE A 41 -8.99 4.13 -4.67
CA ILE A 41 -9.09 2.95 -5.55
C ILE A 41 -10.54 2.42 -5.63
N ILE A 42 -11.25 2.35 -4.50
CA ILE A 42 -12.66 1.93 -4.46
C ILE A 42 -13.55 2.92 -5.24
N GLU A 43 -13.33 4.21 -5.05
CA GLU A 43 -14.07 5.27 -5.74
C GLU A 43 -13.85 5.21 -7.25
N LEU A 44 -12.60 5.08 -7.70
CA LEU A 44 -12.25 4.93 -9.12
C LEU A 44 -12.85 3.67 -9.74
N ARG A 45 -12.85 2.55 -9.02
CA ARG A 45 -13.53 1.32 -9.46
C ARG A 45 -15.04 1.53 -9.59
N GLY A 46 -15.65 2.24 -8.65
CA GLY A 46 -17.07 2.60 -8.71
C GLY A 46 -17.40 3.48 -9.92
N ALA A 47 -16.55 4.48 -10.20
CA ALA A 47 -16.68 5.34 -11.37
C ALA A 47 -16.54 4.57 -12.68
N ALA A 48 -15.57 3.66 -12.78
CA ALA A 48 -15.37 2.78 -13.93
C ALA A 48 -16.60 1.90 -14.22
N LEU A 49 -17.21 1.35 -13.17
CA LEU A 49 -18.43 0.55 -13.28
C LEU A 49 -19.60 1.39 -13.82
N ALA A 50 -19.73 2.64 -13.37
CA ALA A 50 -20.75 3.56 -13.84
C ALA A 50 -20.52 4.06 -15.28
N ALA A 51 -19.25 4.13 -15.71
CA ALA A 51 -18.87 4.59 -17.05
C ALA A 51 -19.07 3.52 -18.15
N HIS A 52 -19.46 2.29 -17.80
CA HIS A 52 -19.63 1.17 -18.74
C HIS A 52 -18.41 0.99 -19.67
N LEU A 53 -17.22 0.98 -19.07
CA LEU A 53 -15.97 0.73 -19.81
C LEU A 53 -16.01 -0.61 -20.55
N ASP A 54 -15.19 -0.72 -21.59
CA ASP A 54 -15.03 -1.98 -22.32
C ASP A 54 -14.47 -3.11 -21.42
N GLU A 55 -14.60 -4.34 -21.90
CA GLU A 55 -14.25 -5.55 -21.14
C GLU A 55 -12.76 -5.63 -20.80
N GLU A 56 -11.88 -5.16 -21.69
CA GLU A 56 -10.43 -5.20 -21.48
C GLU A 56 -10.02 -4.23 -20.36
N LEU A 57 -10.52 -2.99 -20.41
CA LEU A 57 -10.31 -2.00 -19.37
C LEU A 57 -10.90 -2.46 -18.04
N TRP A 58 -12.09 -3.06 -18.06
CA TRP A 58 -12.72 -3.60 -16.87
C TRP A 58 -11.86 -4.70 -16.22
N LEU A 59 -11.39 -5.68 -17.00
CA LEU A 59 -10.50 -6.72 -16.49
C LEU A 59 -9.23 -6.13 -15.88
N ARG A 60 -8.67 -5.09 -16.51
CA ARG A 60 -7.49 -4.41 -15.99
C ARG A 60 -7.75 -3.73 -14.64
N ILE A 61 -8.91 -3.10 -14.48
CA ILE A 61 -9.33 -2.45 -13.23
C ILE A 61 -9.55 -3.49 -12.13
N GLU A 62 -10.15 -4.63 -12.44
CA GLU A 62 -10.36 -5.73 -11.49
C GLU A 62 -9.04 -6.33 -10.98
N GLU A 63 -8.06 -6.53 -11.88
CA GLU A 63 -6.72 -7.00 -11.50
C GLU A 63 -6.03 -6.04 -10.52
N LEU A 64 -6.08 -4.75 -10.84
CA LEU A 64 -5.50 -3.69 -10.01
C LEU A 64 -6.19 -3.60 -8.64
N SER A 65 -7.53 -3.67 -8.63
CA SER A 65 -8.35 -3.60 -7.40
C SER A 65 -8.15 -4.82 -6.50
N THR A 66 -8.00 -6.00 -7.10
CA THR A 66 -7.69 -7.25 -6.38
C THR A 66 -6.31 -7.16 -5.73
N THR A 67 -5.32 -6.65 -6.46
CA THR A 67 -3.96 -6.44 -5.96
C THR A 67 -3.95 -5.42 -4.82
N ALA A 68 -4.68 -4.31 -4.98
CA ALA A 68 -4.80 -3.29 -3.95
C ALA A 68 -5.43 -3.83 -2.66
N THR A 69 -6.49 -4.63 -2.78
CA THR A 69 -7.16 -5.26 -1.61
C THR A 69 -6.19 -6.17 -0.85
N ARG A 70 -5.40 -6.98 -1.56
CA ARG A 70 -4.35 -7.80 -0.94
C ARG A 70 -3.32 -6.94 -0.19
N HIS A 71 -2.82 -5.88 -0.83
CA HIS A 71 -1.85 -4.99 -0.20
C HIS A 71 -2.43 -4.25 1.02
N LYS A 72 -3.69 -3.81 0.96
CA LYS A 72 -4.36 -3.20 2.11
C LYS A 72 -4.45 -4.17 3.30
N HIS A 73 -4.84 -5.41 3.06
CA HIS A 73 -4.87 -6.43 4.12
C HIS A 73 -3.49 -6.72 4.72
N GLU A 74 -2.45 -6.81 3.88
CA GLU A 74 -1.07 -6.98 4.36
C GLU A 74 -0.62 -5.82 5.25
N ILE A 75 -0.90 -4.58 4.84
CA ILE A 75 -0.58 -3.38 5.63
C ILE A 75 -1.34 -3.40 6.96
N ASP A 76 -2.65 -3.62 6.94
CA ASP A 76 -3.50 -3.63 8.13
C ASP A 76 -3.09 -4.71 9.12
N TYR A 77 -2.68 -5.87 8.61
CA TYR A 77 -2.16 -6.95 9.43
C TYR A 77 -0.84 -6.54 10.10
N THR A 78 0.10 -5.96 9.35
CA THR A 78 1.40 -5.54 9.90
C THR A 78 1.25 -4.41 10.91
N LEU A 79 0.36 -3.43 10.68
CA LEU A 79 0.17 -2.30 11.60
C LEU A 79 -0.44 -2.68 12.95
N ARG A 80 -1.13 -3.82 13.06
CA ARG A 80 -1.73 -4.28 14.34
C ARG A 80 -0.70 -4.79 15.36
N HIS A 81 0.54 -5.03 14.94
CA HIS A 81 1.55 -5.69 15.74
C HIS A 81 2.87 -4.91 15.70
N TRP A 82 3.81 -5.25 16.58
CA TRP A 82 5.21 -4.84 16.38
C TRP A 82 5.75 -5.50 15.12
N ALA A 83 6.63 -4.79 14.41
CA ALA A 83 7.09 -5.20 13.10
C ALA A 83 8.62 -5.22 13.05
N THR A 84 9.15 -6.27 12.44
CA THR A 84 10.58 -6.38 12.11
C THR A 84 10.96 -5.33 11.04
N PRO A 85 12.22 -4.90 10.98
CA PRO A 85 12.75 -4.10 9.87
C PRO A 85 12.34 -4.58 8.47
N ALA A 86 12.34 -5.90 8.23
CA ALA A 86 11.93 -6.46 6.94
C ALA A 86 10.42 -6.30 6.68
N GLU A 87 9.57 -6.46 7.70
CA GLU A 87 8.13 -6.22 7.58
C GLU A 87 7.82 -4.75 7.36
N ARG A 88 8.57 -3.83 8.00
CA ARG A 88 8.46 -2.38 7.78
C ARG A 88 8.83 -1.99 6.35
N ALA A 89 9.91 -2.56 5.81
CA ALA A 89 10.30 -2.35 4.42
C ALA A 89 9.23 -2.87 3.45
N ARG A 90 8.68 -4.07 3.70
CA ARG A 90 7.56 -4.62 2.92
C ARG A 90 6.32 -3.75 3.00
N LEU A 91 5.93 -3.28 4.19
CA LEU A 91 4.79 -2.37 4.36
C LEU A 91 4.98 -1.11 3.53
N THR A 92 6.18 -0.52 3.56
CA THR A 92 6.49 0.70 2.80
C THR A 92 6.39 0.46 1.29
N ASP A 93 6.89 -0.68 0.80
CA ASP A 93 6.74 -1.06 -0.61
C ASP A 93 5.26 -1.24 -1.00
N ARG A 94 4.47 -1.90 -0.14
CA ARG A 94 3.04 -2.11 -0.35
C ARG A 94 2.26 -0.80 -0.36
N LEU A 95 2.61 0.14 0.50
CA LEU A 95 2.05 1.48 0.51
C LEU A 95 2.38 2.23 -0.79
N GLY A 96 3.62 2.15 -1.26
CA GLY A 96 4.01 2.69 -2.57
C GLY A 96 3.28 2.00 -3.73
N SER A 97 2.98 0.71 -3.61
CA SER A 97 2.18 -0.04 -4.57
C SER A 97 0.73 0.47 -4.62
N LEU A 98 0.08 0.71 -3.47
CA LEU A 98 -1.25 1.32 -3.42
C LEU A 98 -1.28 2.69 -4.12
N MET A 99 -0.32 3.57 -3.84
CA MET A 99 -0.20 4.86 -4.51
C MET A 99 -0.05 4.73 -6.04
N ARG A 100 0.76 3.78 -6.52
CA ARG A 100 0.95 3.53 -7.96
C ARG A 100 -0.32 2.95 -8.60
N ILE A 101 -1.03 2.06 -7.90
CA ILE A 101 -2.29 1.49 -8.37
C ILE A 101 -3.35 2.59 -8.47
N SER A 102 -3.50 3.43 -7.44
CA SER A 102 -4.41 4.58 -7.46
C SER A 102 -4.18 5.46 -8.70
N ARG A 103 -2.94 5.93 -8.90
CA ARG A 103 -2.59 6.75 -10.07
C ARG A 103 -2.87 6.06 -11.40
N ARG A 104 -2.59 4.76 -11.49
CA ARG A 104 -2.86 3.99 -12.71
C ARG A 104 -4.35 3.85 -12.98
N LEU A 105 -5.16 3.61 -11.96
CA LEU A 105 -6.62 3.57 -12.08
C LEU A 105 -7.17 4.94 -12.49
N HIS A 106 -6.65 6.02 -11.90
CA HIS A 106 -7.02 7.38 -12.28
C HIS A 106 -6.80 7.62 -13.78
N SER A 107 -5.63 7.26 -14.29
CA SER A 107 -5.31 7.37 -15.73
C SER A 107 -6.21 6.51 -16.63
N VAL A 108 -6.65 5.34 -16.16
CA VAL A 108 -7.57 4.48 -16.91
C VAL A 108 -8.98 5.05 -16.94
N VAL A 109 -9.46 5.58 -15.81
CA VAL A 109 -10.85 6.05 -15.65
C VAL A 109 -11.07 7.43 -16.26
N HIS A 110 -10.11 8.35 -16.09
CA HIS A 110 -10.23 9.74 -16.52
C HIS A 110 -9.46 10.05 -17.81
N GLY A 111 -8.68 9.10 -18.33
CA GLY A 111 -7.68 9.38 -19.37
C GLY A 111 -6.40 9.97 -18.78
N SER A 112 -5.39 10.14 -19.63
CA SER A 112 -4.13 10.78 -19.21
C SER A 112 -4.38 12.27 -18.95
N ASP A 113 -4.39 12.68 -17.68
CA ASP A 113 -4.41 14.09 -17.24
C ASP A 113 -3.04 14.78 -17.39
N ASP A 114 -2.14 14.26 -18.22
CA ASP A 114 -0.95 15.04 -18.59
C ASP A 114 -1.43 16.22 -19.45
N PRO A 115 -1.29 17.48 -18.99
CA PRO A 115 -1.58 18.60 -19.86
C PRO A 115 -0.65 18.48 -21.07
N GLU A 116 -1.24 18.36 -22.26
CA GLU A 116 -0.50 18.51 -23.51
C GLU A 116 0.32 19.81 -23.40
N PRO A 117 1.66 19.77 -23.56
CA PRO A 117 2.44 20.99 -23.55
C PRO A 117 1.94 21.84 -24.71
N GLN A 118 1.23 22.93 -24.39
CA GLN A 118 0.81 23.89 -25.40
C GLN A 118 2.08 24.38 -26.10
N PRO A 119 2.13 24.36 -27.45
CA PRO A 119 3.30 24.86 -28.16
C PRO A 119 3.44 26.34 -27.82
N GLU A 120 4.59 26.67 -27.23
CA GLU A 120 5.01 28.03 -26.92
C GLU A 120 4.89 28.85 -28.23
N ALA A 121 3.97 29.80 -28.26
CA ALA A 121 3.77 30.66 -29.41
C ALA A 121 5.05 31.47 -29.65
N ALA A 122 5.65 31.27 -30.83
CA ALA A 122 6.88 31.90 -31.28
C ALA A 122 6.76 33.42 -31.46
#